data_AF-A0A540UVM0-F1
#
_entry.id   AF-A0A540UVM0-F1
#
_cell.length_a   1.000
_cell.length_b   1.000
_cell.length_c   1.000
_cell.angle_alpha   90.00
_cell.angle_beta   90.00
_cell.angle_gamma   90.00
#
_symmetry.space_group_name_H-M   'P 1'
#
loop_
_entity.id
_entity.type
_entity.pdbx_description
1 polymer ?
#
loop_
_entity_poly.entity_id
_entity_poly.type
_entity_poly.pdbx_seq_one_letter_code
_entity_poly.pdbx_strand_id
1 'polypeptide(L)'
;VTSPDVQKFFYVVDADVSGGTTLTIDADDFMDDTGATGVTLPELADENSYFIVYVNGVQVMQDLVTYNPGGSGAGSLVINVPAGSDIIANSPVVLVVTNFNPTAQTTINT
;
A
#
# COMPACT_ATOMS: atom_id res chain seq x y z
N VAL A 1 -19.82 -7.96 -5.47
CA VAL A 1 -18.35 -7.93 -5.33
C VAL A 1 -17.77 -7.47 -6.64
N THR A 2 -16.97 -6.40 -6.62
CA THR A 2 -16.13 -6.06 -7.77
C THR A 2 -14.91 -6.97 -7.70
N SER A 3 -14.67 -7.73 -8.76
CA SER A 3 -13.44 -8.51 -8.93
C SER A 3 -12.72 -7.94 -10.16
N PRO A 4 -11.55 -7.31 -9.98
CA PRO A 4 -10.78 -7.21 -8.74
C PRO A 4 -11.37 -6.28 -7.66
N ASP A 5 -11.06 -6.56 -6.40
CA ASP A 5 -11.20 -5.62 -5.28
C ASP A 5 -9.96 -4.74 -5.23
N VAL A 6 -10.14 -3.44 -5.41
CA VAL A 6 -9.05 -2.45 -5.49
C VAL A 6 -9.29 -1.41 -4.42
N GLN A 7 -8.34 -1.28 -3.49
CA GLN A 7 -8.38 -0.31 -2.41
C GLN A 7 -7.17 0.63 -2.51
N LYS A 8 -7.42 1.92 -2.25
CA LYS A 8 -6.37 2.95 -2.25
C LYS A 8 -6.27 3.59 -0.89
N PHE A 9 -5.03 3.81 -0.47
CA PHE A 9 -4.69 4.44 0.79
C PHE A 9 -3.72 5.58 0.52
N PHE A 10 -3.96 6.71 1.17
CA PHE A 10 -3.24 7.96 0.93
C PHE A 10 -2.58 8.43 2.22
N TYR A 11 -1.36 8.92 2.11
CA TYR A 11 -0.65 9.53 3.22
C TYR A 11 0.13 10.74 2.70
N VAL A 12 0.27 11.78 3.52
CA VAL A 12 1.09 12.95 3.19
C VAL A 12 2.29 12.93 4.12
N VAL A 13 3.50 12.94 3.56
CA VAL A 13 4.73 12.89 4.37
C VAL A 13 4.85 14.15 5.22
N ASP A 14 4.90 14.00 6.54
CA ASP A 14 4.94 15.14 7.48
C ASP A 14 6.26 15.92 7.46
N ALA A 15 7.39 15.22 7.30
CA ALA A 15 8.73 15.79 7.38
C ALA A 15 9.69 15.16 6.36
N ASP A 16 10.77 15.87 6.04
CA ASP A 16 11.79 15.35 5.12
C ASP A 16 12.37 14.02 5.63
N VAL A 17 12.40 13.02 4.75
CA VAL A 17 13.01 11.70 4.98
C VAL A 17 14.29 11.62 4.16
N SER A 18 15.42 11.65 4.84
CA SER A 18 16.73 11.58 4.20
C SER A 18 17.05 10.18 3.69
N GLY A 19 17.80 10.10 2.60
CA GLY A 19 18.30 8.83 2.07
C GLY A 19 19.12 8.03 3.08
N GLY A 20 18.99 6.70 2.99
CA GLY A 20 19.59 5.75 3.93
C GLY A 20 18.76 5.49 5.18
N THR A 21 17.55 6.06 5.26
CA THR A 21 16.60 5.86 6.37
C THR A 21 15.31 5.19 5.89
N THR A 22 14.33 5.04 6.78
CA THR A 22 13.05 4.42 6.49
C THR A 22 11.91 5.39 6.77
N LEU A 23 10.94 5.45 5.85
CA LEU A 23 9.63 6.02 6.12
C LEU A 23 8.69 4.89 6.55
N THR A 24 8.18 4.95 7.78
CA THR A 24 7.13 4.05 8.28
C THR A 24 5.83 4.83 8.37
N ILE A 25 4.76 4.24 7.83
CA ILE A 25 3.40 4.81 7.84
C ILE A 25 2.50 3.76 8.47
N ASP A 26 1.90 4.09 9.61
CA ASP A 26 0.98 3.19 10.28
C ASP A 26 -0.40 3.22 9.60
N ALA A 27 -1.16 2.13 9.72
CA ALA A 27 -2.51 2.04 9.16
C ALA A 27 -3.43 3.17 9.65
N ASP A 28 -3.21 3.66 10.88
CA ASP A 28 -4.02 4.73 11.44
C ASP A 28 -3.81 6.09 10.75
N ASP A 29 -2.62 6.29 10.16
CA ASP A 29 -2.22 7.54 9.49
C ASP A 29 -2.66 7.60 8.02
N PHE A 30 -3.00 6.45 7.44
CA PHE A 30 -3.54 6.38 6.09
C PHE A 30 -4.98 6.90 6.04
N MET A 31 -5.29 7.60 4.95
CA MET A 31 -6.63 8.02 4.54
C MET A 31 -7.16 7.07 3.46
N ASP A 32 -8.46 6.80 3.47
CA ASP A 32 -9.14 6.09 2.36
C ASP A 32 -9.58 7.05 1.23
N ASP A 33 -10.24 6.52 0.20
CA ASP A 33 -10.78 7.31 -0.93
C ASP A 33 -11.85 8.35 -0.53
N THR A 34 -12.36 8.31 0.71
CA THR A 34 -13.27 9.33 1.26
C THR A 34 -12.53 10.41 2.07
N GLY A 35 -11.25 10.18 2.35
CA GLY A 35 -10.42 11.03 3.19
C GLY A 35 -10.50 10.69 4.68
N ALA A 36 -11.16 9.58 5.06
CA ALA A 36 -11.23 9.14 6.44
C ALA A 36 -9.93 8.44 6.86
N THR A 37 -9.40 8.78 8.03
CA THR A 37 -8.20 8.16 8.63
C THR A 37 -8.56 6.91 9.42
N GLY A 38 -7.57 6.20 9.97
CA GLY A 38 -7.83 5.03 10.81
C GLY A 38 -8.20 3.79 10.01
N VAL A 39 -7.54 3.57 8.88
CA VAL A 39 -7.90 2.48 7.96
C VAL A 39 -7.39 1.13 8.47
N THR A 40 -7.90 0.06 7.85
CA THR A 40 -7.35 -1.29 8.00
C THR A 40 -6.77 -1.71 6.67
N LEU A 41 -5.47 -1.99 6.65
CA LEU A 41 -4.77 -2.48 5.46
C LEU A 41 -5.18 -3.95 5.22
N PRO A 42 -5.75 -4.30 4.06
CA PRO A 42 -6.32 -5.63 3.81
C PRO A 42 -5.22 -6.69 3.70
N GLU A 43 -5.54 -7.93 4.08
CA GLU A 43 -4.65 -9.06 3.78
C GLU A 43 -4.50 -9.24 2.25
N LEU A 44 -3.30 -9.65 1.85
CA LEU A 44 -3.00 -10.00 0.46
C LEU A 44 -3.40 -11.46 0.23
N ALA A 45 -4.31 -11.69 -0.71
CA ALA A 45 -4.68 -13.05 -1.10
C ALA A 45 -3.47 -13.77 -1.71
N ASP A 46 -3.14 -14.95 -1.18
CA ASP A 46 -2.03 -15.77 -1.68
C ASP A 46 -2.13 -15.99 -3.19
N GLU A 47 -1.01 -15.77 -3.89
CA GLU A 47 -0.83 -15.97 -5.34
C GLU A 47 -1.78 -15.19 -6.26
N ASN A 48 -2.63 -14.33 -5.70
CA ASN A 48 -3.72 -13.68 -6.44
C ASN A 48 -3.97 -12.25 -5.96
N SER A 49 -2.89 -11.57 -5.61
CA SER A 49 -2.90 -10.19 -5.16
C SER A 49 -1.61 -9.48 -5.52
N TYR A 50 -1.65 -8.15 -5.49
CA TYR A 50 -0.45 -7.33 -5.52
C TYR A 50 -0.73 -5.99 -4.85
N PHE A 51 0.36 -5.29 -4.52
CA PHE A 51 0.29 -3.89 -4.13
C PHE A 51 1.29 -3.06 -4.92
N ILE A 52 1.01 -1.76 -5.07
CA ILE A 52 1.90 -0.79 -5.68
C ILE A 52 1.98 0.43 -4.79
N VAL A 53 3.19 0.96 -4.62
CA VAL A 53 3.45 2.19 -3.88
C VAL A 53 3.95 3.27 -4.83
N TYR A 54 3.35 4.45 -4.74
CA TYR A 54 3.82 5.66 -5.40
C TYR A 54 4.23 6.68 -4.36
N VAL A 55 5.40 7.30 -4.56
CA VAL A 55 5.85 8.46 -3.78
C VAL A 55 5.98 9.63 -4.73
N ASN A 56 5.25 10.71 -4.45
CA ASN A 56 5.16 11.90 -5.30
C ASN A 56 4.84 11.57 -6.78
N GLY A 57 3.95 10.60 -6.99
CA GLY A 57 3.53 10.15 -8.32
C GLY A 57 4.49 9.19 -9.04
N VAL A 58 5.65 8.86 -8.46
CA VAL A 58 6.61 7.91 -9.03
C VAL A 58 6.49 6.56 -8.33
N GLN A 59 6.39 5.48 -9.11
CA GLN A 59 6.34 4.12 -8.58
C GLN A 59 7.68 3.75 -7.92
N VAL A 60 7.60 3.22 -6.70
CA VAL A 60 8.78 2.72 -5.96
C VAL A 60 9.05 1.27 -6.33
N MET A 61 10.32 0.88 -6.34
CA MET A 61 10.72 -0.52 -6.54
C MET A 61 10.21 -1.40 -5.39
N GLN A 62 9.67 -2.58 -5.73
CA GLN A 62 9.05 -3.46 -4.75
C GLN A 62 10.02 -3.90 -3.63
N ASP A 63 11.29 -4.15 -3.95
CA ASP A 63 12.28 -4.58 -2.93
C ASP A 63 12.58 -3.50 -1.85
N LEU A 64 12.10 -2.27 -2.05
CA LEU A 64 12.23 -1.19 -1.07
C LEU A 64 11.03 -1.06 -0.14
N VAL A 65 9.95 -1.81 -0.37
CA VAL A 65 8.70 -1.65 0.37
C VAL A 65 8.30 -2.94 1.09
N THR A 66 7.99 -2.79 2.38
CA THR A 66 7.44 -3.87 3.21
C THR A 66 6.01 -3.49 3.60
N TYR A 67 5.07 -4.37 3.27
CA TYR A 67 3.65 -4.20 3.57
C TYR A 67 3.23 -5.17 4.69
N ASN A 68 2.68 -4.62 5.77
CA ASN A 68 2.11 -5.39 6.87
C ASN A 68 0.60 -5.13 6.90
N PRO A 69 -0.26 -6.14 6.67
CA PRO A 69 -1.70 -5.97 6.76
C PRO A 69 -2.16 -5.80 8.22
N GLY A 70 -3.34 -5.22 8.42
CA GLY A 70 -3.95 -5.01 9.74
C GLY A 70 -4.43 -3.56 9.94
N GLY A 71 -5.08 -3.34 11.08
CA GLY A 71 -5.51 -2.01 11.53
C GLY A 71 -4.54 -1.41 12.55
N SER A 72 -5.07 -0.57 13.43
CA SER A 72 -4.32 0.10 14.51
C SER A 72 -3.33 -0.82 15.24
N GLY A 73 -2.06 -0.40 15.30
CA GLY A 73 -0.96 -1.10 15.97
C GLY A 73 -0.44 -2.37 15.29
N ALA A 74 -0.98 -2.77 14.13
CA ALA A 74 -0.55 -3.96 13.39
C ALA A 74 -0.24 -3.68 11.92
N GLY A 75 -1.09 -2.90 11.24
CA GLY A 75 -0.92 -2.56 9.84
C GLY A 75 0.07 -1.43 9.64
N SER A 76 0.96 -1.56 8.65
CA SER A 76 1.93 -0.52 8.31
C SER A 76 2.47 -0.69 6.88
N LEU A 77 2.90 0.40 6.27
CA LEU A 77 3.79 0.41 5.12
C LEU A 77 5.16 0.95 5.53
N VAL A 78 6.22 0.22 5.22
CA VAL A 78 7.61 0.66 5.43
C VAL A 78 8.28 0.83 4.07
N ILE A 79 8.86 2.00 3.83
CA ILE A 79 9.61 2.34 2.63
C ILE A 79 11.07 2.59 3.02
N ASN A 80 11.97 1.74 2.54
CA ASN A 80 13.41 1.93 2.66
C ASN A 80 13.87 2.96 1.63
N VAL A 81 14.30 4.15 2.07
CA VAL A 81 14.76 5.23 1.20
C VAL A 81 16.25 5.02 0.91
N PRO A 82 16.66 4.74 -0.34
CA PRO A 82 18.08 4.50 -0.64
C PRO A 82 18.95 5.72 -0.38
N ALA A 83 20.22 5.52 -0.06
CA ALA A 83 21.18 6.61 0.07
C ALA A 83 21.26 7.41 -1.26
N GLY A 84 21.24 8.74 -1.15
CA GLY A 84 21.22 9.64 -2.31
C GLY A 84 19.85 9.86 -2.95
N SER A 85 18.78 9.35 -2.33
CA SER A 85 17.38 9.71 -2.63
C SER A 85 16.74 10.28 -1.38
N ASP A 86 15.91 11.32 -1.50
CA ASP A 86 15.19 11.91 -0.38
C ASP A 86 13.69 11.95 -0.69
N ILE A 87 12.85 11.84 0.34
CA ILE A 87 11.42 12.14 0.25
C ILE A 87 11.19 13.44 1.01
N ILE A 88 10.79 14.50 0.29
CA ILE A 88 10.54 15.80 0.92
C ILE A 88 9.17 15.82 1.62
N ALA A 89 9.04 16.63 2.66
CA ALA A 89 7.78 16.90 3.33
C ALA A 89 6.70 17.34 2.33
N ASN A 90 5.45 17.00 2.64
CA ASN A 90 4.25 17.19 1.81
C ASN A 90 4.22 16.37 0.52
N SER A 91 5.16 15.44 0.31
CA SER A 91 5.06 14.47 -0.78
C SER A 91 3.89 13.52 -0.52
N PRO A 92 3.00 13.29 -1.50
CA PRO A 92 1.95 12.29 -1.35
C PRO A 92 2.51 10.88 -1.52
N VAL A 93 2.11 9.98 -0.64
CA VAL A 93 2.29 8.53 -0.77
C VAL A 93 0.93 7.91 -1.10
N VAL A 94 0.90 7.10 -2.14
CA VAL A 94 -0.29 6.35 -2.55
C VAL A 94 0.03 4.87 -2.55
N LEU A 95 -0.65 4.12 -1.70
CA LEU A 95 -0.65 2.68 -1.67
C LEU A 95 -1.90 2.17 -2.38
N VAL A 96 -1.73 1.30 -3.37
CA VAL A 96 -2.83 0.63 -4.07
C VAL A 96 -2.71 -0.85 -3.79
N VAL A 97 -3.74 -1.45 -3.20
CA VAL A 97 -3.82 -2.88 -2.94
C VAL A 97 -4.89 -3.48 -3.84
N THR A 98 -4.54 -4.53 -4.57
CA THR A 98 -5.45 -5.24 -5.46
C THR A 98 -5.51 -6.71 -5.07
N ASN A 99 -6.71 -7.17 -4.72
CA ASN A 99 -7.01 -8.58 -4.47
C ASN A 99 -7.94 -9.10 -5.56
N PHE A 100 -7.58 -10.24 -6.16
CA PHE A 100 -8.43 -10.90 -7.15
C PHE A 100 -9.21 -12.03 -6.48
N ASN A 101 -10.51 -12.12 -6.79
CA ASN A 101 -11.36 -13.24 -6.41
C ASN A 101 -12.07 -13.81 -7.66
N PRO A 102 -11.36 -14.61 -8.49
CA PRO A 102 -11.92 -15.15 -9.72
C PRO A 102 -12.88 -16.30 -9.42
N THR A 103 -14.13 -16.16 -9.85
CA THR A 103 -15.10 -17.26 -9.83
C THR A 103 -15.23 -17.84 -11.23
N ALA A 104 -14.44 -18.85 -11.56
CA ALA A 104 -14.61 -19.63 -12.78
C ALA A 104 -15.06 -21.05 -12.42
N GLN A 105 -16.31 -21.40 -12.72
CA GLN A 105 -16.85 -22.74 -12.53
C GLN A 105 -17.12 -23.35 -13.90
N THR A 106 -16.38 -24.41 -14.23
CA THR A 106 -16.59 -25.19 -15.47
C THR A 106 -17.10 -26.57 -15.09
N THR A 107 -18.33 -26.90 -15.49
CA THR A 107 -18.85 -28.27 -15.38
C THR A 107 -18.56 -29.00 -16.68
N ILE A 108 -17.77 -30.07 -16.62
CA ILE A 108 -17.55 -30.97 -17.76
C ILE A 108 -18.52 -32.14 -17.62
N ASN A 109 -19.39 -32.31 -18.60
CA ASN A 109 -20.27 -33.48 -18.71
C ASN A 109 -19.62 -34.47 -19.68
N THR A 110 -19.46 -35.71 -19.24
CA THR A 110 -18.89 -36.84 -20.00
C THR A 110 -19.89 -37.46 -20.96
#